data_AF-A0A6G2DBR2-F1
#
_entry.id   AF-A0A6G2DBR2-F1
#
_cell.length_a   1.000
_cell.length_b   1.000
_cell.length_c   1.000
_cell.angle_alpha   90.00
_cell.angle_beta   90.00
_cell.angle_gamma   90.00
#
_symmetry.space_group_name_H-M   'P 1'
#
loop_
_entity.id
_entity.type
_entity.pdbx_description
1 polymer ?
#
loop_
_entity_poly.entity_id
_entity_poly.type
_entity_poly.pdbx_seq_one_letter_code
_entity_poly.pdbx_strand_id
1 'polypeptide(L)'
;LKELRSKLGIQDGEKTLLSLSRISYEKNIQAVLAAFADVLKEEDKVKLVVAGDGPYLNDLKEQAQNLEIQDSVIFTGMIAPSETALYYKAADFFISASTSETQGLTYLESLASGTPVIAHGNPYLNNLISDKMFGALYYGEHDLAGAILEALIATPDMNEHTLSEKLYEISAENFGKRVHEFYLDAIISNNFQKDLAKDDTVSQRIFKTVLYLPQQVVAVPVKGSRRMLKASKTQLISMRDYWKDHEE
;
A
#
# COMPACT_ATOMS: atom_id res chain seq x y z
N LEU A 1 -7.56 22.48 3.07
CA LEU A 1 -7.47 21.60 4.26
C LEU A 1 -8.18 22.22 5.47
N LYS A 2 -7.77 23.39 5.97
CA LYS A 2 -8.47 24.07 7.09
C LYS A 2 -9.98 24.26 6.87
N GLU A 3 -10.38 24.70 5.67
CA GLU A 3 -11.81 24.84 5.32
C GLU A 3 -12.57 23.51 5.40
N LEU A 4 -12.00 22.42 4.88
CA LEU A 4 -12.62 21.09 4.93
C LEU A 4 -12.75 20.60 6.38
N ARG A 5 -11.70 20.75 7.18
CA ARG A 5 -11.73 20.40 8.61
C ARG A 5 -12.81 21.18 9.36
N SER A 6 -12.91 22.48 9.10
CA SER A 6 -13.97 23.33 9.67
C SER A 6 -15.38 22.88 9.23
N LYS A 7 -15.59 22.54 7.95
CA LYS A 7 -16.87 22.00 7.45
C LYS A 7 -17.25 20.67 8.13
N LEU A 8 -16.26 19.85 8.47
CA LEU A 8 -16.44 18.60 9.20
C LEU A 8 -16.57 18.79 10.72
N GLY A 9 -16.49 20.03 11.23
CA GLY A 9 -16.58 20.32 12.66
C GLY A 9 -15.32 19.98 13.46
N ILE A 10 -14.21 19.68 12.77
CA ILE A 10 -12.93 19.31 13.39
C ILE A 10 -12.21 20.58 13.85
N GLN A 11 -11.90 20.64 15.14
CA GLN A 11 -11.23 21.77 15.79
C GLN A 11 -9.71 21.76 15.53
N ASP A 12 -9.08 22.92 15.78
CA ASP A 12 -7.62 23.01 15.76
C ASP A 12 -7.01 22.16 16.89
N GLY A 13 -6.02 21.34 16.55
CA GLY A 13 -5.36 20.43 17.47
C GLY A 13 -6.02 19.05 17.62
N GLU A 14 -7.24 18.84 17.11
CA GLU A 14 -7.83 17.50 17.06
C GLU A 14 -7.16 16.64 15.99
N LYS A 15 -6.80 15.41 16.35
CA LYS A 15 -6.32 14.38 15.44
C LYS A 15 -7.48 13.80 14.65
N THR A 16 -7.25 13.46 13.39
CA THR A 16 -8.30 12.95 12.51
C THR A 16 -7.92 11.60 11.93
N LEU A 17 -8.72 10.58 12.22
CA LEU A 17 -8.70 9.28 11.55
C LEU A 17 -9.70 9.32 10.40
N LEU A 18 -9.29 8.90 9.21
CA LEU A 18 -10.18 8.77 8.05
C LEU A 18 -10.39 7.30 7.73
N SER A 19 -11.64 6.85 7.74
CA SER A 19 -12.05 5.60 7.08
C SER A 19 -12.76 5.95 5.78
N LEU A 20 -12.22 5.52 4.64
CA LEU A 20 -12.75 5.81 3.31
C LEU A 20 -12.96 4.50 2.55
N SER A 21 -14.22 4.14 2.34
CA SER A 21 -14.59 2.93 1.58
C SER A 21 -16.09 2.91 1.27
N ARG A 22 -16.54 1.94 0.48
CA ARG A 22 -17.96 1.56 0.49
C ARG A 22 -18.32 1.06 1.89
N ILE A 23 -19.43 1.52 2.44
CA ILE A 23 -19.86 1.13 3.79
C ILE A 23 -20.60 -0.21 3.72
N SER A 24 -19.84 -1.28 3.86
CA SER A 24 -20.33 -2.65 3.90
C SER A 24 -19.69 -3.43 5.05
N TYR A 25 -20.35 -4.50 5.49
CA TYR A 25 -19.95 -5.28 6.65
C TYR A 25 -18.50 -5.79 6.57
N GLU A 26 -18.06 -6.20 5.37
CA GLU A 26 -16.72 -6.73 5.11
C GLU A 26 -15.59 -5.71 5.24
N LYS A 27 -15.89 -4.40 5.20
CA LYS A 27 -14.91 -3.33 5.47
C LYS A 27 -14.62 -3.17 6.96
N ASN A 28 -15.41 -3.83 7.80
CA ASN A 28 -15.19 -3.98 9.22
C ASN A 28 -15.06 -2.66 10.00
N ILE A 29 -15.77 -1.62 9.57
CA ILE A 29 -15.77 -0.31 10.24
C ILE A 29 -16.32 -0.45 11.68
N GLN A 30 -17.14 -1.47 11.95
CA GLN A 30 -17.60 -1.82 13.29
C GLN A 30 -16.46 -2.10 14.28
N ALA A 31 -15.36 -2.72 13.84
CA ALA A 31 -14.19 -2.94 14.67
C ALA A 31 -13.45 -1.62 14.94
N VAL A 32 -13.40 -0.72 13.95
CA VAL A 32 -12.86 0.63 14.13
C VAL A 32 -13.67 1.41 15.17
N LEU A 33 -15.01 1.38 15.11
CA LEU A 33 -15.86 2.06 16.09
C LEU A 33 -15.66 1.52 17.51
N ALA A 34 -15.62 0.19 17.66
CA ALA A 34 -15.39 -0.44 18.96
C ALA A 34 -14.03 -0.03 19.56
N ALA A 35 -12.95 -0.12 18.76
CA ALA A 35 -11.63 0.29 19.19
C ALA A 35 -11.55 1.81 19.47
N PHE A 36 -12.26 2.63 18.68
CA PHE A 36 -12.27 4.07 18.83
C PHE A 36 -12.91 4.52 20.15
N ALA A 37 -13.91 3.79 20.65
CA ALA A 37 -14.47 4.03 21.98
C ALA A 37 -13.43 3.83 23.10
N ASP A 38 -12.50 2.89 22.96
CA ASP A 38 -11.40 2.72 23.90
C ASP A 38 -10.32 3.80 23.72
N VAL A 39 -10.03 4.22 22.49
CA VAL A 39 -9.11 5.34 22.20
C VAL A 39 -9.57 6.62 22.88
N LEU A 40 -10.87 6.95 22.81
CA LEU A 40 -11.42 8.18 23.39
C LEU A 40 -11.36 8.23 24.92
N LYS A 41 -11.12 7.11 25.60
CA LYS A 41 -10.88 7.08 27.06
C LYS A 41 -9.48 7.61 27.41
N GLU A 42 -8.53 7.49 26.48
CA GLU A 42 -7.12 7.85 26.69
C GLU A 42 -6.75 9.18 25.98
N GLU A 43 -7.36 9.47 24.84
CA GLU A 43 -7.16 10.72 24.06
C GLU A 43 -8.49 11.25 23.54
N ASP A 44 -8.97 12.36 24.12
CA ASP A 44 -10.28 12.94 23.82
C ASP A 44 -10.26 13.90 22.62
N LYS A 45 -9.08 14.25 22.10
CA LYS A 45 -8.90 15.11 20.91
C LYS A 45 -8.70 14.32 19.64
N VAL A 46 -9.51 13.29 19.42
CA VAL A 46 -9.53 12.53 18.16
C VAL A 46 -10.93 12.53 17.55
N LYS A 47 -11.00 12.70 16.24
CA LYS A 47 -12.21 12.55 15.43
C LYS A 47 -12.03 11.41 14.43
N LEU A 48 -13.08 10.60 14.26
CA LEU A 48 -13.15 9.60 13.20
C LEU A 48 -14.08 10.10 12.10
N VAL A 49 -13.54 10.30 10.91
CA VAL A 49 -14.31 10.64 9.70
C VAL A 49 -14.54 9.35 8.92
N VAL A 50 -15.81 8.97 8.75
CA VAL A 50 -16.24 7.84 7.93
C VAL A 50 -16.81 8.39 6.62
N ALA A 51 -16.03 8.24 5.55
CA ALA A 51 -16.35 8.71 4.21
C ALA A 51 -16.76 7.57 3.29
N GLY A 52 -17.98 7.69 2.74
CA GLY A 52 -18.60 6.67 1.91
C GLY A 52 -20.06 6.44 2.28
N ASP A 53 -20.68 5.51 1.56
CA ASP A 53 -22.06 5.11 1.78
C ASP A 53 -22.20 3.62 1.45
N GLY A 54 -23.31 3.03 1.86
CA GLY A 54 -23.59 1.63 1.62
C GLY A 54 -24.57 1.02 2.62
N PRO A 55 -24.90 -0.28 2.42
CA PRO A 55 -25.99 -0.93 3.13
C PRO A 55 -25.79 -1.01 4.65
N TYR A 56 -24.56 -0.87 5.15
CA TYR A 56 -24.24 -1.04 6.58
C TYR A 56 -24.15 0.30 7.34
N LEU A 57 -24.49 1.43 6.70
CA LEU A 57 -24.34 2.76 7.31
C LEU A 57 -25.21 2.95 8.56
N ASN A 58 -26.45 2.46 8.53
CA ASN A 58 -27.38 2.65 9.65
C ASN A 58 -26.93 1.86 10.87
N ASP A 59 -26.48 0.62 10.69
CA ASP A 59 -25.93 -0.21 11.76
C ASP A 59 -24.70 0.46 12.42
N LEU A 60 -23.81 1.06 11.63
CA LEU A 60 -22.64 1.78 12.18
C LEU A 60 -23.03 3.05 12.95
N LYS A 61 -24.06 3.79 12.50
CA LYS A 61 -24.58 4.95 13.23
C LYS A 61 -25.22 4.53 14.55
N GLU A 62 -26.00 3.45 14.56
CA GLU A 62 -26.58 2.87 15.77
C GLU A 62 -25.48 2.39 16.72
N GLN A 63 -24.45 1.71 16.21
CA GLN A 63 -23.31 1.28 17.00
C GLN A 63 -22.57 2.47 17.63
N ALA A 64 -22.36 3.57 16.89
CA ALA A 64 -21.72 4.77 17.43
C ALA A 64 -22.55 5.40 18.58
N GLN A 65 -23.88 5.35 18.50
CA GLN A 65 -24.77 5.79 19.58
C GLN A 65 -24.71 4.86 20.79
N ASN A 66 -24.75 3.55 20.57
CA ASN A 66 -24.68 2.54 21.64
C ASN A 66 -23.34 2.57 22.39
N LEU A 67 -22.27 2.98 21.70
CA LEU A 67 -20.94 3.19 22.28
C LEU A 67 -20.77 4.60 22.88
N GLU A 68 -21.75 5.49 22.76
CA GLU A 68 -21.72 6.87 23.24
C GLU A 68 -20.59 7.73 22.62
N ILE A 69 -20.21 7.44 21.36
CA ILE A 69 -19.12 8.12 20.64
C ILE A 69 -19.60 8.94 19.43
N GLN A 70 -20.91 9.07 19.22
CA GLN A 70 -21.49 9.71 18.04
C GLN A 70 -21.00 11.16 17.81
N ASP A 71 -20.63 11.87 18.86
CA ASP A 71 -20.14 13.27 18.78
C ASP A 71 -18.67 13.37 18.31
N SER A 72 -17.96 12.23 18.26
CA SER A 72 -16.59 12.12 17.76
C SER A 72 -16.49 11.33 16.45
N VAL A 73 -17.62 10.87 15.90
CA VAL A 73 -17.68 10.15 14.62
C VAL A 73 -18.49 10.96 13.59
N ILE A 74 -17.86 11.29 12.47
CA ILE A 74 -18.43 12.10 11.40
C ILE A 74 -18.70 11.21 10.19
N PHE A 75 -19.97 10.90 9.93
CA PHE A 75 -20.38 10.22 8.70
C PHE A 75 -20.64 11.23 7.59
N THR A 76 -19.78 11.26 6.57
CA THR A 76 -19.89 12.27 5.50
C THR A 76 -20.90 11.89 4.42
N GLY A 77 -21.28 10.61 4.35
CA GLY A 77 -21.92 10.05 3.16
C GLY A 77 -20.94 9.92 1.99
N MET A 78 -21.47 9.70 0.78
CA MET A 78 -20.65 9.68 -0.44
C MET A 78 -19.95 11.03 -0.65
N ILE A 79 -18.64 10.97 -0.87
CA ILE A 79 -17.83 12.12 -1.30
C ILE A 79 -17.55 12.04 -2.80
N ALA A 80 -17.34 13.18 -3.45
CA ALA A 80 -17.00 13.19 -4.86
C ALA A 80 -15.60 12.59 -5.08
N PRO A 81 -15.37 11.78 -6.14
CA PRO A 81 -14.05 11.20 -6.43
C PRO A 81 -12.94 12.26 -6.57
N SER A 82 -13.28 13.46 -7.06
CA SER A 82 -12.35 14.59 -7.17
C SER A 82 -11.91 15.17 -5.81
N GLU A 83 -12.64 14.87 -4.74
CA GLU A 83 -12.38 15.39 -3.39
C GLU A 83 -11.65 14.37 -2.51
N THR A 84 -11.60 13.09 -2.90
CA THR A 84 -10.96 12.01 -2.13
C THR A 84 -9.57 12.37 -1.60
N ALA A 85 -8.71 12.94 -2.47
CA ALA A 85 -7.37 13.38 -2.08
C ALA A 85 -7.37 14.49 -1.00
N LEU A 86 -8.39 15.36 -0.98
CA LEU A 86 -8.53 16.40 0.05
C LEU A 86 -8.87 15.80 1.41
N TYR A 87 -9.68 14.75 1.45
CA TYR A 87 -10.01 14.03 2.69
C TYR A 87 -8.79 13.33 3.26
N TYR A 88 -8.01 12.61 2.43
CA TYR A 88 -6.75 12.02 2.87
C TYR A 88 -5.82 13.09 3.46
N LYS A 89 -5.58 14.19 2.73
CA LYS A 89 -4.71 15.29 3.19
C LYS A 89 -5.23 16.04 4.42
N ALA A 90 -6.53 15.99 4.69
CA ALA A 90 -7.12 16.62 5.86
C ALA A 90 -7.04 15.76 7.13
N ALA A 91 -6.78 14.45 6.95
CA ALA A 91 -6.64 13.48 8.01
C ALA A 91 -5.18 13.34 8.47
N ASP A 92 -4.99 12.99 9.73
CA ASP A 92 -3.69 12.63 10.28
C ASP A 92 -3.34 11.17 9.94
N PHE A 93 -4.36 10.29 9.90
CA PHE A 93 -4.20 8.89 9.52
C PHE A 93 -5.38 8.42 8.67
N PHE A 94 -5.10 7.53 7.72
CA PHE A 94 -6.10 6.67 7.11
C PHE A 94 -6.20 5.37 7.90
N ILE A 95 -7.41 4.90 8.20
CA ILE A 95 -7.65 3.68 8.96
C ILE A 95 -8.56 2.72 8.19
N SER A 96 -8.14 1.46 8.11
CA SER A 96 -8.89 0.38 7.45
C SER A 96 -8.83 -0.90 8.29
N ALA A 97 -10.00 -1.43 8.64
CA ALA A 97 -10.11 -2.71 9.33
C ALA A 97 -10.52 -3.88 8.44
N SER A 98 -10.52 -3.66 7.12
CA SER A 98 -10.88 -4.68 6.13
C SER A 98 -9.89 -5.85 6.20
N THR A 99 -10.39 -7.04 6.54
CA THR A 99 -9.60 -8.28 6.59
C THR A 99 -9.41 -8.94 5.22
N SER A 100 -10.20 -8.50 4.23
CA SER A 100 -10.04 -8.87 2.83
C SER A 100 -9.95 -7.61 1.98
N GLU A 101 -8.78 -7.34 1.40
CA GLU A 101 -8.57 -6.25 0.46
C GLU A 101 -7.94 -6.81 -0.80
N THR A 102 -8.55 -6.53 -1.95
CA THR A 102 -8.17 -7.16 -3.23
C THR A 102 -7.06 -6.41 -3.94
N GLN A 103 -7.17 -5.08 -3.99
CA GLN A 103 -6.24 -4.23 -4.74
C GLN A 103 -5.53 -3.22 -3.84
N GLY A 104 -6.18 -2.77 -2.75
CA GLY A 104 -5.54 -1.88 -1.78
C GLY A 104 -5.27 -0.48 -2.31
N LEU A 105 -6.01 -0.03 -3.34
CA LEU A 105 -5.81 1.29 -3.95
C LEU A 105 -5.95 2.43 -2.93
N THR A 106 -6.86 2.31 -1.97
CA THR A 106 -7.04 3.28 -0.89
C THR A 106 -5.79 3.46 -0.02
N TYR A 107 -4.99 2.40 0.15
CA TYR A 107 -3.70 2.50 0.85
C TYR A 107 -2.69 3.29 0.02
N LEU A 108 -2.65 3.05 -1.30
CA LEU A 108 -1.76 3.77 -2.21
C LEU A 108 -2.17 5.24 -2.32
N GLU A 109 -3.46 5.54 -2.41
CA GLU A 109 -4.02 6.90 -2.43
C GLU A 109 -3.71 7.66 -1.14
N SER A 110 -3.79 6.98 0.01
CA SER A 110 -3.40 7.55 1.31
C SER A 110 -1.94 7.95 1.31
N LEU A 111 -1.03 7.04 0.94
CA LEU A 111 0.40 7.33 0.90
C LEU A 111 0.74 8.40 -0.14
N ALA A 112 0.12 8.36 -1.32
CA ALA A 112 0.26 9.39 -2.36
C ALA A 112 -0.23 10.78 -1.89
N SER A 113 -1.15 10.80 -0.92
CA SER A 113 -1.61 12.03 -0.26
C SER A 113 -0.72 12.47 0.90
N GLY A 114 0.30 11.69 1.26
CA GLY A 114 1.17 11.94 2.41
C GLY A 114 0.53 11.54 3.75
N THR A 115 -0.50 10.71 3.73
CA THR A 115 -1.27 10.32 4.91
C THR A 115 -0.86 8.91 5.36
N PRO A 116 -0.28 8.74 6.56
CA PRO A 116 0.04 7.44 7.13
C PRO A 116 -1.19 6.53 7.29
N VAL A 117 -0.96 5.22 7.31
CA VAL A 117 -2.00 4.18 7.28
C VAL A 117 -1.98 3.35 8.56
N ILE A 118 -3.15 3.14 9.15
CA ILE A 118 -3.40 2.14 10.19
C ILE A 118 -4.23 1.02 9.58
N ALA A 119 -3.70 -0.20 9.51
CA ALA A 119 -4.41 -1.29 8.83
C ALA A 119 -4.13 -2.68 9.40
N HIS A 120 -5.02 -3.64 9.12
CA HIS A 120 -4.83 -5.04 9.47
C HIS A 120 -3.66 -5.63 8.67
N GLY A 121 -2.64 -6.13 9.36
CA GLY A 121 -1.37 -6.56 8.79
C GLY A 121 -1.50 -7.83 7.94
N ASN A 122 -0.87 -7.80 6.77
CA ASN A 122 -0.74 -8.95 5.87
C ASN A 122 0.58 -8.86 5.07
N PRO A 123 1.01 -9.92 4.36
CA PRO A 123 2.29 -9.91 3.65
C PRO A 123 2.46 -8.77 2.63
N TYR A 124 1.37 -8.30 2.02
CA TYR A 124 1.40 -7.15 1.13
C TYR A 124 1.63 -5.85 1.90
N LEU A 125 0.84 -5.61 2.95
CA LEU A 125 0.94 -4.41 3.77
C LEU A 125 2.25 -4.32 4.55
N ASN A 126 2.87 -5.44 4.92
CA ASN A 126 4.20 -5.44 5.55
C ASN A 126 5.29 -4.84 4.64
N ASN A 127 5.11 -4.91 3.31
CA ASN A 127 6.01 -4.28 2.35
C ASN A 127 5.59 -2.84 2.03
N LEU A 128 4.29 -2.56 2.05
CA LEU A 128 3.76 -1.22 1.78
C LEU A 128 4.10 -0.27 2.94
N ILE A 129 3.78 -0.68 4.17
CA ILE A 129 4.04 0.03 5.43
C ILE A 129 5.40 -0.43 5.98
N SER A 130 6.44 -0.25 5.18
CA SER A 130 7.79 -0.74 5.49
C SER A 130 8.59 0.14 6.45
N ASP A 131 8.06 1.31 6.80
CA ASP A 131 8.65 2.30 7.70
C ASP A 131 7.55 2.83 8.64
N LYS A 132 7.91 3.16 9.89
CA LYS A 132 6.97 3.70 10.88
C LYS A 132 6.33 5.02 10.45
N MET A 133 6.99 5.82 9.60
CA MET A 133 6.40 7.06 9.08
C MET A 133 5.22 6.80 8.13
N PHE A 134 5.11 5.61 7.56
CA PHE A 134 3.97 5.21 6.73
C PHE A 134 2.78 4.71 7.56
N GLY A 135 2.93 4.59 8.88
CA GLY A 135 1.87 4.25 9.83
C GLY A 135 2.12 2.95 10.57
N ALA A 136 1.03 2.28 10.97
CA ALA A 136 1.06 1.14 11.88
C ALA A 136 0.21 -0.03 11.38
N LEU A 137 0.65 -1.25 11.66
CA LEU A 137 -0.10 -2.46 11.35
C LEU A 137 -0.49 -3.19 12.65
N TYR A 138 -1.69 -3.74 12.67
CA TYR A 138 -2.22 -4.52 13.78
C TYR A 138 -2.68 -5.90 13.30
N TYR A 139 -2.70 -6.92 14.17
CA TYR A 139 -2.96 -8.31 13.73
C TYR A 139 -4.20 -8.94 14.36
N GLY A 140 -4.64 -8.47 15.53
CA GLY A 140 -5.95 -8.78 16.10
C GLY A 140 -6.79 -7.54 16.34
N GLU A 141 -8.12 -7.66 16.30
CA GLU A 141 -9.03 -6.53 16.57
C GLU A 141 -8.83 -5.93 17.97
N HIS A 142 -8.43 -6.75 18.95
CA HIS A 142 -8.09 -6.29 20.30
C HIS A 142 -6.85 -5.40 20.36
N ASP A 143 -5.97 -5.47 19.35
CA ASP A 143 -4.78 -4.62 19.25
C ASP A 143 -5.08 -3.25 18.62
N LEU A 144 -6.24 -3.10 17.97
CA LEU A 144 -6.54 -1.94 17.12
C LEU A 144 -6.50 -0.62 17.91
N ALA A 145 -7.08 -0.57 19.11
CA ALA A 145 -7.04 0.64 19.93
C ALA A 145 -5.59 1.01 20.32
N GLY A 146 -4.79 0.01 20.71
CA GLY A 146 -3.38 0.20 21.03
C GLY A 146 -2.56 0.66 19.82
N ALA A 147 -2.82 0.11 18.64
CA ALA A 147 -2.18 0.51 17.40
C ALA A 147 -2.54 1.95 16.99
N ILE A 148 -3.78 2.37 17.21
CA ILE A 148 -4.20 3.78 17.01
C ILE A 148 -3.44 4.69 17.97
N LEU A 149 -3.42 4.38 19.27
CA LEU A 149 -2.73 5.20 20.27
C LEU A 149 -1.22 5.27 20.01
N GLU A 150 -0.58 4.14 19.68
CA GLU A 150 0.84 4.13 19.29
C GLU A 150 1.07 4.99 18.06
N ALA A 151 0.23 4.88 17.03
CA ALA A 151 0.36 5.68 15.83
C ALA A 151 0.25 7.19 16.13
N LEU A 152 -0.70 7.60 16.96
CA LEU A 152 -0.90 9.01 17.34
C LEU A 152 0.33 9.61 18.05
N ILE A 153 1.08 8.80 18.80
CA ILE A 153 2.21 9.23 19.61
C ILE A 153 3.56 9.08 18.89
N ALA A 154 3.73 7.96 18.19
CA ALA A 154 5.04 7.48 17.76
C ALA A 154 5.26 7.52 16.24
N THR A 155 4.25 7.90 15.43
CA THR A 155 4.46 8.09 13.99
C THR A 155 5.31 9.33 13.74
N PRO A 156 6.50 9.18 13.14
CA PRO A 156 7.35 10.33 12.80
C PRO A 156 6.75 11.16 11.67
N ASP A 157 7.18 12.41 11.56
CA ASP A 157 6.88 13.25 10.40
C ASP A 157 7.38 12.59 9.11
N MET A 158 6.59 12.74 8.06
CA MET A 158 6.87 12.16 6.75
C MET A 158 8.15 12.76 6.15
N ASN A 159 9.15 11.91 5.87
CA ASN A 159 10.36 12.34 5.17
C ASN A 159 10.13 12.35 3.65
N GLU A 160 10.36 13.49 3.01
CA GLU A 160 10.08 13.67 1.57
C GLU A 160 10.88 12.71 0.67
N HIS A 161 12.13 12.42 1.01
CA HIS A 161 12.97 11.51 0.22
C HIS A 161 12.45 10.07 0.31
N THR A 162 12.27 9.56 1.54
CA THR A 162 11.77 8.19 1.75
C THR A 162 10.34 8.03 1.20
N LEU A 163 9.51 9.06 1.29
CA LEU A 163 8.19 9.08 0.66
C LEU A 163 8.32 8.98 -0.86
N SER A 164 9.17 9.80 -1.50
CA SER A 164 9.39 9.78 -2.95
C SER A 164 9.83 8.40 -3.44
N GLU A 165 10.76 7.74 -2.75
CA GLU A 165 11.17 6.37 -3.08
C GLU A 165 10.00 5.39 -2.99
N LYS A 166 9.19 5.47 -1.93
CA LYS A 166 8.00 4.62 -1.77
C LYS A 166 6.96 4.90 -2.87
N LEU A 167 6.73 6.17 -3.22
CA LEU A 167 5.80 6.55 -4.28
C LEU A 167 6.26 6.04 -5.65
N TYR A 168 7.56 6.10 -5.95
CA TYR A 168 8.10 5.47 -7.15
C TYR A 168 7.92 3.95 -7.12
N GLU A 169 8.19 3.29 -5.99
CA GLU A 169 8.03 1.84 -5.83
C GLU A 169 6.61 1.38 -6.19
N ILE A 170 5.58 2.10 -5.74
CA ILE A 170 4.16 1.80 -5.97
C ILE A 170 3.58 2.44 -7.25
N SER A 171 4.38 3.17 -8.01
CA SER A 171 3.92 3.91 -9.19
C SER A 171 3.53 2.98 -10.35
N ALA A 172 2.63 3.48 -11.20
CA ALA A 172 2.27 2.82 -12.45
C ALA A 172 3.49 2.65 -13.39
N GLU A 173 4.46 3.58 -13.33
CA GLU A 173 5.69 3.53 -14.10
C GLU A 173 6.56 2.32 -13.69
N ASN A 174 6.87 2.21 -12.39
CA ASN A 174 7.64 1.08 -11.88
C ASN A 174 6.90 -0.25 -12.07
N PHE A 175 5.57 -0.26 -11.91
CA PHE A 175 4.75 -1.42 -12.23
C PHE A 175 4.92 -1.84 -13.71
N GLY A 176 4.79 -0.89 -14.64
CA GLY A 176 4.96 -1.13 -16.07
C GLY A 176 6.35 -1.68 -16.41
N LYS A 177 7.40 -1.08 -15.83
CA LYS A 177 8.78 -1.56 -15.97
C LYS A 177 8.94 -3.02 -15.49
N ARG A 178 8.43 -3.34 -14.30
CA ARG A 178 8.53 -4.70 -13.73
C ARG A 178 7.76 -5.74 -14.54
N VAL A 179 6.59 -5.38 -15.07
CA VAL A 179 5.81 -6.26 -15.95
C VAL A 179 6.57 -6.50 -17.26
N HIS A 180 7.13 -5.44 -17.86
CA HIS A 180 7.94 -5.56 -19.06
C HIS A 180 9.16 -6.46 -18.87
N GLU A 181 9.92 -6.26 -17.80
CA GLU A 181 11.07 -7.11 -17.42
C GLU A 181 10.66 -8.58 -17.27
N PHE A 182 9.54 -8.84 -16.59
CA PHE A 182 9.02 -10.21 -16.44
C PHE A 182 8.70 -10.86 -17.79
N TYR A 183 8.08 -10.13 -18.73
CA TYR A 183 7.81 -10.65 -20.07
C TYR A 183 9.08 -10.93 -20.86
N LEU A 184 10.08 -10.05 -20.77
CA LEU A 184 11.39 -10.30 -21.39
C LEU A 184 12.02 -11.58 -20.83
N ASP A 185 12.06 -11.74 -19.50
CA ASP A 185 12.58 -12.95 -18.85
C ASP A 185 11.85 -14.22 -19.31
N ALA A 186 10.51 -14.17 -19.41
CA ALA A 186 9.70 -15.29 -19.87
C ALA A 186 9.98 -15.66 -21.33
N ILE A 187 10.11 -14.66 -22.21
CA ILE A 187 10.43 -14.86 -23.64
C ILE A 187 11.84 -15.47 -23.78
N ILE A 188 12.83 -14.93 -23.06
CA ILE A 188 14.21 -15.43 -23.08
C ILE A 188 14.24 -16.89 -22.61
N SER A 189 13.58 -17.20 -21.50
CA SER A 189 13.49 -18.55 -20.94
C SER A 189 12.84 -19.54 -21.92
N ASN A 190 11.74 -19.14 -22.56
CA ASN A 190 11.04 -19.97 -23.54
C ASN A 190 11.88 -20.23 -24.80
N ASN A 191 12.55 -19.21 -25.33
CA ASN A 191 13.43 -19.36 -26.49
C ASN A 191 14.62 -20.28 -26.17
N PHE A 192 15.23 -20.11 -25.00
CA PHE A 192 16.29 -20.98 -24.52
C PHE A 192 15.84 -22.45 -24.40
N GLN A 193 14.63 -22.71 -23.89
CA GLN A 193 14.08 -24.07 -23.84
C GLN A 193 13.86 -24.67 -25.23
N LYS A 194 13.37 -23.88 -26.20
CA LYS A 194 13.20 -24.34 -27.59
C LYS A 194 14.53 -24.68 -28.25
N ASP A 195 15.58 -23.90 -27.98
CA ASP A 195 16.92 -24.11 -28.54
C ASP A 195 17.63 -25.36 -27.98
N LEU A 196 17.28 -25.81 -26.77
CA LEU A 196 17.74 -27.06 -26.16
C LEU A 196 16.94 -28.30 -26.60
N ALA A 197 15.72 -28.10 -27.11
CA ALA A 197 14.79 -29.19 -27.43
C ALA A 197 14.95 -29.72 -28.87
N LYS A 198 15.65 -29.01 -29.76
CA LYS A 198 15.93 -29.45 -31.13
C LYS A 198 17.13 -30.40 -31.14
N ASP A 199 16.87 -31.71 -31.05
CA ASP A 199 17.78 -32.82 -31.38
C ASP A 199 19.15 -32.90 -30.64
N ASP A 200 19.34 -32.14 -29.56
CA ASP A 200 20.61 -32.14 -28.84
C ASP A 200 20.82 -33.43 -28.01
N THR A 201 22.01 -34.04 -28.16
CA THR A 201 22.53 -35.07 -27.25
C THR A 201 22.77 -34.50 -25.85
N VAL A 202 22.83 -35.36 -24.82
CA VAL A 202 23.05 -34.94 -23.42
C VAL A 202 24.30 -34.08 -23.28
N SER A 203 25.39 -34.43 -23.97
CA SER A 203 26.64 -33.66 -23.98
C SER A 203 26.48 -32.28 -24.63
N GLN A 204 25.71 -32.16 -25.71
CA GLN A 204 25.42 -30.88 -26.36
C GLN A 204 24.55 -29.98 -25.47
N ARG A 205 23.58 -30.54 -24.73
CA ARG A 205 22.78 -29.77 -23.77
C ARG A 205 23.62 -29.27 -22.61
N ILE A 206 24.50 -30.10 -22.05
CA ILE A 206 25.42 -29.69 -20.99
C ILE A 206 26.36 -28.59 -21.51
N PHE A 207 26.94 -28.76 -22.69
CA PHE A 207 27.86 -27.79 -23.29
C PHE A 207 27.16 -26.45 -23.61
N LYS A 208 25.96 -26.47 -24.20
CA LYS A 208 25.15 -25.26 -24.39
C LYS A 208 24.79 -24.64 -23.04
N THR A 209 24.36 -25.42 -22.05
CA THR A 209 24.06 -24.88 -20.72
C THR A 209 25.27 -24.17 -20.10
N VAL A 210 26.49 -24.72 -20.27
CA VAL A 210 27.75 -24.12 -19.80
C VAL A 210 28.16 -22.89 -20.61
N LEU A 211 27.97 -22.88 -21.94
CA LEU A 211 28.26 -21.75 -22.83
C LEU A 211 27.30 -20.57 -22.64
N TYR A 212 26.03 -20.86 -22.37
CA TYR A 212 24.97 -19.87 -22.17
C TYR A 212 24.78 -19.50 -20.68
N LEU A 213 25.50 -20.17 -19.77
CA LEU A 213 25.63 -19.72 -18.38
C LEU A 213 26.40 -18.39 -18.36
N PRO A 214 25.82 -17.30 -17.83
CA PRO A 214 26.49 -16.02 -17.84
C PRO A 214 27.76 -16.09 -16.98
N GLN A 215 28.88 -15.63 -17.55
CA GLN A 215 30.20 -15.60 -16.89
C GLN A 215 30.26 -14.67 -15.67
N GLN A 216 29.23 -13.87 -15.42
CA GLN A 216 29.08 -13.07 -14.20
C GLN A 216 27.67 -13.23 -13.64
N VAL A 217 27.58 -13.93 -12.51
CA VAL A 217 26.40 -13.91 -11.64
C VAL A 217 26.52 -12.68 -10.76
N VAL A 218 25.96 -11.55 -11.18
CA VAL A 218 25.81 -10.41 -10.28
C VAL A 218 24.55 -10.65 -9.46
N ALA A 219 24.74 -11.18 -8.24
CA ALA A 219 23.69 -11.17 -7.23
C ALA A 219 23.51 -9.72 -6.75
N VAL A 220 22.60 -8.98 -7.37
CA VAL A 220 22.17 -7.69 -6.83
C VAL A 220 21.22 -8.00 -5.66
N PRO A 221 21.53 -7.59 -4.42
CA PRO A 221 20.65 -7.84 -3.29
C PRO A 221 19.44 -6.93 -3.40
N VAL A 222 18.31 -7.46 -3.88
CA VAL A 222 17.01 -6.84 -3.69
C VAL A 222 16.36 -7.54 -2.49
N LYS A 223 16.04 -6.78 -1.44
CA LYS A 223 15.33 -7.29 -0.25
C LYS A 223 14.10 -8.10 -0.72
N GLY A 224 14.08 -9.39 -0.39
CA GLY A 224 12.88 -10.24 -0.46
C GLY A 224 12.86 -11.34 -1.53
N SER A 225 13.73 -11.36 -2.54
CA SER A 225 13.81 -12.50 -3.48
C SER A 225 15.13 -12.51 -4.26
N ARG A 226 15.85 -13.65 -4.22
CA ARG A 226 16.98 -13.91 -5.13
C ARG A 226 16.47 -13.98 -6.56
N ARG A 227 16.64 -12.92 -7.36
CA ARG A 227 16.43 -12.96 -8.81
C ARG A 227 17.74 -13.35 -9.52
N MET A 228 17.69 -14.38 -10.35
CA MET A 228 18.76 -14.72 -11.29
C MET A 228 18.45 -14.04 -12.63
N LEU A 229 19.17 -12.98 -12.98
CA LEU A 229 19.10 -12.42 -14.32
C LEU A 229 19.89 -13.34 -15.27
N LYS A 230 19.18 -13.95 -16.22
CA LYS A 230 19.74 -14.81 -17.27
C LYS A 230 19.56 -14.12 -18.62
N ALA A 231 20.59 -13.41 -19.09
CA ALA A 231 20.59 -12.82 -20.43
C ALA A 231 21.97 -12.98 -21.09
N SER A 232 21.99 -13.26 -22.40
CA SER A 232 23.22 -13.36 -23.18
C SER A 232 23.88 -11.98 -23.37
N LYS A 233 25.19 -11.95 -23.66
CA LYS A 233 25.95 -10.70 -23.86
C LYS A 233 25.32 -9.78 -24.93
N THR A 234 24.71 -10.36 -25.94
CA THR A 234 24.00 -9.64 -27.02
C THR A 234 22.69 -9.00 -26.53
N GLN A 235 21.96 -9.67 -25.62
CA GLN A 235 20.72 -9.15 -25.03
C GLN A 235 21.00 -8.01 -24.02
N LEU A 236 22.12 -8.10 -23.30
CA LEU A 236 22.57 -7.03 -22.41
C LEU A 236 22.98 -5.77 -23.19
N ILE A 237 23.57 -5.93 -24.38
CA ILE A 237 23.91 -4.81 -25.26
C ILE A 237 22.64 -4.16 -25.84
N SER A 238 21.65 -4.95 -26.30
CA SER A 238 20.39 -4.38 -26.79
C SER A 238 19.58 -3.68 -25.70
N MET A 239 19.61 -4.18 -24.46
CA MET A 239 18.99 -3.49 -23.33
C MET A 239 19.73 -2.18 -23.05
N ARG A 240 21.05 -2.20 -22.91
CA ARG A 240 21.86 -0.99 -22.67
C ARG A 240 21.63 0.10 -23.73
N ASP A 241 21.55 -0.30 -24.99
CA ASP A 241 21.37 0.65 -26.09
C ASP A 241 19.93 1.20 -26.12
N TYR A 242 18.91 0.42 -25.77
CA TYR A 242 17.52 0.90 -25.58
C TYR A 242 17.40 1.98 -24.48
N TRP A 243 18.06 1.79 -23.33
CA TRP A 243 18.03 2.78 -22.24
C TRP A 243 18.80 4.07 -22.58
N LYS A 244 19.84 3.99 -23.42
CA LYS A 244 20.57 5.18 -23.90
C LYS A 244 19.76 6.05 -24.86
N ASP A 245 18.91 5.44 -25.67
CA ASP A 245 18.10 6.16 -26.67
C ASP A 245 16.85 6.84 -26.06
N HIS A 246 16.58 6.64 -24.77
CA HIS A 246 15.41 7.20 -24.06
C HIS A 246 15.78 8.04 -22.82
N GLU A 247 17.05 8.47 -22.71
CA GLU A 247 17.56 9.41 -21.71
C GLU A 247 17.74 10.86 -22.25
N GLU A 248 17.31 11.14 -23.50
CA GLU A 248 17.14 12.50 -24.07
C GLU A 248 15.67 12.94 -24.06
#